data_AF-A0A925FCM8-F1
#
_entry.id   AF-A0A925FCM8-F1
#
_cell.length_a   1.000
_cell.length_b   1.000
_cell.length_c   1.000
_cell.angle_alpha   90.00
_cell.angle_beta   90.00
_cell.angle_gamma   90.00
#
_symmetry.space_group_name_H-M   'P 1'
#
loop_
_entity.id
_entity.type
_entity.pdbx_description
1 polymer ?
#
loop_
_entity_poly.entity_id
_entity_poly.type
_entity_poly.pdbx_seq_one_letter_code
_entity_poly.pdbx_strand_id
1 'polypeptide(L)'
;MMRPVTSARGWRRVFAGLYAFPTLLASAALRIAGQHRRADALVAWIGREWLGLPSEHPMPAPWWRQLGAIGMSLAALAVTLYLLAGIVLNLGYPLRPSNESTDWGGPSLWGRWAVHGAGGVMFVVATPFISRGLAALTRRILAGAR
;
A
#
# COMPACT_ATOMS: atom_id res chain seq x y z
N MET A 1 5.02 18.68 14.61
CA MET A 1 4.41 17.44 15.18
C MET A 1 4.17 16.42 14.08
N MET A 2 4.82 15.25 14.10
CA MET A 2 4.44 14.13 13.24
C MET A 2 3.09 13.57 13.72
N ARG A 3 2.05 13.63 12.89
CA ARG A 3 0.78 12.96 13.20
C ARG A 3 0.99 11.44 13.22
N PRO A 4 0.30 10.69 14.09
CA PRO A 4 0.46 9.25 14.20
C PRO A 4 0.17 8.56 12.87
N VAL A 5 1.06 7.65 12.48
CA VAL A 5 1.01 6.93 11.19
C VAL A 5 -0.21 6.00 11.13
N THR A 6 -0.73 5.58 12.29
CA THR A 6 -1.95 4.80 12.45
C THR A 6 -3.25 5.63 12.37
N SER A 7 -3.17 6.93 12.11
CA SER A 7 -4.36 7.78 11.95
C SER A 7 -5.20 7.42 10.72
N ALA A 8 -6.46 7.89 10.67
CA ALA A 8 -7.34 7.74 9.51
C ALA A 8 -6.68 8.23 8.20
N ARG A 9 -5.85 9.28 8.27
CA ARG A 9 -5.07 9.77 7.12
C ARG A 9 -4.00 8.76 6.67
N GLY A 10 -3.38 8.05 7.62
CA GLY A 10 -2.43 6.98 7.31
C GLY A 10 -3.10 5.82 6.59
N TRP A 11 -4.24 5.36 7.10
CA TRP A 11 -5.05 4.32 6.46
C TRP A 11 -5.59 4.71 5.09
N ARG A 12 -6.03 5.96 4.91
CA ARG A 12 -6.39 6.49 3.59
C ARG A 12 -5.26 6.33 2.57
N ARG A 13 -4.01 6.57 2.98
CA ARG A 13 -2.83 6.36 2.11
C ARG A 13 -2.59 4.90 1.77
N VAL A 14 -2.83 3.99 2.73
CA VAL A 14 -2.76 2.54 2.49
C VAL A 14 -3.74 2.16 1.39
N PHE A 15 -5.01 2.58 1.50
CA PHE A 15 -6.03 2.28 0.50
C PHE A 15 -5.74 2.97 -0.85
N ALA A 16 -5.25 4.21 -0.85
CA ALA A 16 -4.79 4.86 -2.08
C ALA A 16 -3.66 4.07 -2.76
N GLY A 17 -2.77 3.45 -1.98
CA GLY A 17 -1.70 2.58 -2.47
C GLY A 17 -2.21 1.35 -3.23
N LEU A 18 -3.37 0.80 -2.86
CA LEU A 18 -4.01 -0.29 -3.62
C LEU A 18 -4.37 0.14 -5.05
N TYR A 19 -4.75 1.40 -5.23
CA TYR A 19 -5.12 1.95 -6.53
C TYR A 19 -3.91 2.50 -7.30
N ALA A 20 -2.72 2.55 -6.72
CA ALA A 20 -1.57 3.15 -7.35
C ALA A 20 -1.18 2.46 -8.67
N PHE A 21 -1.07 1.14 -8.65
CA PHE A 21 -0.75 0.35 -9.83
C PHE A 21 -1.78 0.50 -10.96
N PRO A 22 -3.09 0.24 -10.75
CA PRO A 22 -4.06 0.38 -11.82
C PRO A 22 -4.17 1.83 -12.32
N THR A 23 -3.99 2.83 -11.45
CA THR A 23 -4.01 4.24 -11.85
C THR A 23 -2.82 4.62 -12.74
N LEU A 24 -1.62 4.18 -12.39
CA LEU A 24 -0.42 4.44 -13.20
C LEU A 24 -0.45 3.69 -14.53
N LEU A 25 -0.97 2.46 -14.54
CA LEU A 25 -1.17 1.69 -15.76
C LEU A 25 -2.20 2.36 -16.69
N ALA A 26 -3.35 2.78 -16.15
CA ALA A 26 -4.37 3.51 -16.90
C ALA A 26 -3.85 4.85 -17.44
N SER A 27 -3.05 5.58 -16.65
CA SER A 27 -2.39 6.80 -17.10
C SER A 27 -1.45 6.54 -18.28
N ALA A 28 -0.64 5.49 -18.24
CA ALA A 28 0.23 5.11 -19.36
C ALA A 28 -0.58 4.78 -20.63
N ALA A 29 -1.65 3.98 -20.50
CA ALA A 29 -2.54 3.66 -21.62
C ALA A 29 -3.20 4.93 -22.22
N LEU A 30 -3.67 5.85 -21.38
CA LEU A 30 -4.24 7.13 -21.82
C LEU A 30 -3.22 8.00 -22.57
N ARG A 31 -1.94 8.00 -22.16
CA ARG A 31 -0.88 8.71 -22.91
C ARG A 31 -0.65 8.12 -24.29
N ILE A 32 -0.66 6.78 -24.42
CA ILE A 32 -0.56 6.10 -25.72
C ILE A 32 -1.75 6.47 -26.62
N ALA A 33 -2.94 6.62 -26.04
CA ALA A 33 -4.14 7.06 -26.74
C ALA A 33 -4.23 8.60 -26.99
N GLY A 34 -3.18 9.38 -26.71
CA GLY A 34 -3.16 10.83 -26.87
C GLY A 34 -3.96 11.62 -25.83
N GLN A 35 -4.51 10.97 -24.80
CA GLN A 35 -5.36 11.55 -23.76
C GLN A 35 -4.54 12.13 -22.59
N HIS A 36 -3.56 12.98 -22.90
CA HIS A 36 -2.56 13.48 -21.94
C HIS A 36 -3.18 14.15 -20.71
N ARG A 37 -4.20 15.02 -20.88
CA ARG A 37 -4.86 15.71 -19.76
C ARG A 37 -5.46 14.75 -18.73
N ARG A 38 -6.10 13.67 -19.19
CA ARG A 38 -6.71 12.65 -18.30
C ARG A 38 -5.61 11.84 -17.60
N ALA A 39 -4.56 11.46 -18.34
CA ALA A 39 -3.42 10.76 -17.77
C ALA A 39 -2.73 11.55 -16.65
N ASP A 40 -2.56 12.86 -16.84
CA ASP A 40 -1.93 13.74 -15.87
C ASP A 40 -2.84 13.97 -14.65
N ALA A 41 -4.16 14.05 -14.84
CA ALA A 41 -5.12 14.10 -13.74
C ALA A 41 -5.05 12.87 -12.82
N LEU A 42 -4.91 11.67 -13.40
CA LEU A 42 -4.73 10.42 -12.65
C LEU A 42 -3.41 10.41 -11.86
N VAL A 43 -2.31 10.82 -12.50
CA VAL A 43 -0.99 10.92 -11.85
C VAL A 43 -1.02 11.94 -10.71
N ALA A 44 -1.66 13.09 -10.92
CA ALA A 44 -1.80 14.11 -9.90
C ALA A 44 -2.65 13.63 -8.72
N TRP A 45 -3.76 12.92 -8.98
CA TRP A 45 -4.57 12.33 -7.94
C TRP A 45 -3.78 11.33 -7.10
N ILE A 46 -3.13 10.34 -7.71
CA ILE A 46 -2.36 9.34 -6.95
C ILE A 46 -1.15 9.96 -6.23
N GLY A 47 -0.54 10.98 -6.82
CA GLY A 47 0.52 11.77 -6.20
C GLY A 47 0.06 12.44 -4.90
N ARG A 48 -1.14 13.02 -4.88
CA ARG A 48 -1.71 13.61 -3.65
C ARG A 48 -2.13 12.54 -2.63
N GLU A 49 -2.85 11.53 -3.10
CA GLU A 49 -3.51 10.56 -2.22
C GLU A 49 -2.54 9.56 -1.60
N TRP A 50 -1.66 8.96 -2.41
CA TRP A 50 -0.73 7.94 -1.95
C TRP A 50 0.61 8.55 -1.54
N LEU A 51 1.20 9.39 -2.39
CA LEU A 51 2.54 9.94 -2.18
C LEU A 51 2.56 11.16 -1.24
N GLY A 52 1.40 11.81 -1.04
CA GLY A 52 1.29 13.02 -0.22
C GLY A 52 2.01 14.22 -0.82
N LEU A 53 2.07 14.30 -2.15
CA LEU A 53 2.67 15.42 -2.88
C LEU A 53 1.70 16.63 -2.92
N PRO A 54 2.22 17.87 -2.93
CA PRO A 54 1.43 19.06 -3.20
C PRO A 54 0.78 19.01 -4.59
N SER A 55 -0.39 19.65 -4.74
CA SER A 55 -1.20 19.69 -5.97
C SER A 55 -0.47 20.23 -7.19
N GLU A 56 0.54 21.08 -6.98
CA GLU A 56 1.24 21.83 -8.01
C GLU A 56 2.50 21.13 -8.51
N HIS A 57 2.88 19.98 -7.96
CA HIS A 57 4.12 19.33 -8.33
C HIS A 57 3.98 18.72 -9.74
N PRO A 58 4.63 19.30 -10.78
CA PRO A 58 4.59 18.67 -12.08
C PRO A 58 5.36 17.35 -11.95
N MET A 59 4.79 16.26 -12.46
CA MET A 59 5.51 14.99 -12.59
C MET A 59 5.87 14.70 -14.06
N PRO A 60 6.67 15.54 -14.74
CA PRO A 60 7.26 15.19 -16.01
C PRO A 60 8.46 14.28 -15.70
N ALA A 61 8.18 13.02 -15.41
CA ALA A 61 9.21 12.01 -15.30
C ALA A 61 9.43 11.41 -16.71
N PRO A 62 10.69 11.26 -17.19
CA PRO A 62 10.94 10.52 -18.42
C PRO A 62 10.35 9.11 -18.33
N TRP A 63 9.98 8.51 -19.47
CA TRP A 63 9.21 7.27 -19.56
C TRP A 63 9.78 6.12 -18.71
N TRP A 64 11.11 6.01 -18.58
CA TRP A 64 11.77 4.99 -17.77
C TRP A 64 11.49 5.13 -16.27
N ARG A 65 11.35 6.36 -15.75
CA ARG A 65 10.94 6.59 -14.35
C ARG A 65 9.47 6.24 -14.14
N GLN A 66 8.64 6.44 -15.16
CA GLN A 66 7.24 6.02 -15.12
C GLN A 66 7.14 4.50 -15.04
N LEU A 67 7.95 3.76 -15.81
CA LEU A 67 8.05 2.29 -15.69
C LEU A 67 8.53 1.87 -14.30
N GLY A 68 9.55 2.54 -13.76
CA GLY A 68 10.03 2.29 -12.39
C GLY A 68 8.94 2.50 -11.35
N ALA A 69 8.14 3.57 -11.49
CA ALA A 69 7.01 3.84 -10.59
C ALA A 69 5.88 2.81 -10.75
N ILE A 70 5.61 2.31 -11.95
CA ILE A 70 4.65 1.22 -12.19
C ILE A 70 5.13 -0.05 -11.48
N GLY A 71 6.38 -0.46 -11.68
CA GLY A 71 6.96 -1.62 -11.00
C GLY A 71 6.92 -1.49 -9.47
N MET A 72 7.28 -0.32 -8.95
CA MET A 72 7.21 -0.04 -7.52
C MET A 72 5.78 -0.04 -6.98
N SER A 73 4.81 0.45 -7.76
CA SER A 73 3.40 0.42 -7.37
C SER A 73 2.81 -0.99 -7.39
N LEU A 74 3.29 -1.88 -8.26
CA LEU A 74 2.93 -3.30 -8.24
C LEU A 74 3.48 -3.99 -7.00
N ALA A 75 4.75 -3.74 -6.65
CA ALA A 75 5.34 -4.23 -5.41
C ALA A 75 4.58 -3.70 -4.19
N ALA A 76 4.21 -2.43 -4.20
CA ALA A 76 3.43 -1.83 -3.12
C ALA A 76 2.02 -2.44 -3.00
N LEU A 77 1.37 -2.73 -4.13
CA LEU A 77 0.09 -3.43 -4.15
C LEU A 77 0.22 -4.83 -3.53
N ALA A 78 1.19 -5.62 -3.98
CA ALA A 78 1.42 -6.98 -3.46
C ALA A 78 1.70 -6.98 -1.96
N VAL A 79 2.60 -6.11 -1.48
CA VAL A 79 2.91 -5.97 -0.06
C VAL A 79 1.69 -5.52 0.73
N THR A 80 0.93 -4.54 0.24
CA THR A 80 -0.27 -4.04 0.94
C THR A 80 -1.34 -5.12 1.05
N LEU A 81 -1.60 -5.88 -0.02
CA LEU A 81 -2.53 -7.01 -0.01
C LEU A 81 -2.08 -8.09 0.97
N TYR A 82 -0.79 -8.44 0.98
CA TYR A 82 -0.23 -9.40 1.92
C TYR A 82 -0.45 -8.97 3.38
N LEU A 83 -0.18 -7.70 3.70
CA LEU A 83 -0.36 -7.17 5.05
C LEU A 83 -1.84 -7.14 5.46
N LEU A 84 -2.74 -6.72 4.57
CA LEU A 84 -4.19 -6.72 4.82
C LEU A 84 -4.72 -8.14 5.01
N ALA A 85 -4.26 -9.11 4.21
CA ALA A 85 -4.58 -10.51 4.39
C ALA A 85 -4.05 -11.02 5.75
N GLY A 86 -2.83 -10.62 6.13
CA GLY A 86 -2.25 -10.89 7.45
C GLY A 86 -3.15 -10.42 8.59
N ILE A 87 -3.72 -9.22 8.50
CA ILE A 87 -4.68 -8.70 9.49
C ILE A 87 -5.92 -9.60 9.57
N VAL A 88 -6.59 -9.82 8.43
CA VAL A 88 -7.85 -10.57 8.37
C VAL A 88 -7.66 -12.01 8.84
N LEU A 89 -6.63 -12.69 8.32
CA LEU A 89 -6.37 -14.09 8.64
C LEU A 89 -6.01 -14.28 10.11
N ASN A 90 -5.26 -13.37 10.72
CA ASN A 90 -4.83 -13.52 12.10
C ASN A 90 -5.90 -13.09 13.11
N LEU A 91 -6.58 -11.96 12.90
CA LEU A 91 -7.66 -11.52 13.79
C LEU A 91 -8.90 -12.43 13.67
N GLY A 92 -9.20 -12.88 12.46
CA GLY A 92 -10.25 -13.84 12.15
C GLY A 92 -9.85 -15.29 12.32
N TYR A 93 -8.72 -15.60 12.97
CA TYR A 93 -8.24 -16.98 13.18
C TYR A 93 -9.32 -17.94 13.71
N PRO A 94 -10.22 -17.56 14.65
CA PRO A 94 -11.28 -18.45 15.14
C PRO A 94 -12.31 -18.87 14.08
N LEU A 95 -12.39 -18.16 12.96
CA LEU A 95 -13.30 -18.43 11.84
C LEU A 95 -12.68 -19.36 10.79
N ARG A 96 -11.41 -19.77 10.95
CA ARG A 96 -10.74 -20.63 9.97
C ARG A 96 -11.35 -22.03 9.99
N PRO A 97 -11.65 -22.62 8.81
CA PRO A 97 -12.27 -23.94 8.72
C PRO A 97 -11.34 -25.09 9.17
N SER A 98 -10.03 -24.88 9.17
CA SER A 98 -9.03 -25.80 9.70
C SER A 98 -8.14 -25.07 10.70
N ASN A 99 -8.43 -25.19 11.99
CA ASN A 99 -7.51 -24.77 13.05
C ASN A 99 -6.77 -25.99 13.56
N GLU A 100 -5.47 -26.06 13.32
CA GLU A 100 -4.70 -27.24 13.74
C GLU A 100 -4.44 -27.17 15.25
N SER A 101 -4.47 -28.31 15.92
CA SER A 101 -4.08 -28.38 17.35
C SER A 101 -2.59 -28.11 17.56
N THR A 102 -1.80 -28.19 16.49
CA THR A 102 -0.35 -27.92 16.39
C THR A 102 -0.01 -26.44 16.19
N ASP A 103 -1.00 -25.59 15.92
CA ASP A 103 -0.80 -24.16 15.76
C ASP A 103 -0.28 -23.52 17.07
N TRP A 104 0.53 -22.47 16.91
CA TRP A 104 1.21 -21.82 18.02
C TRP A 104 0.20 -21.22 19.01
N GLY A 105 0.48 -21.33 20.32
CA GLY A 105 -0.44 -20.89 21.37
C GLY A 105 -1.10 -22.04 22.15
N GLY A 106 -0.69 -23.29 21.87
CA GLY A 106 -1.02 -24.45 22.69
C GLY A 106 -2.37 -25.10 22.34
N PRO A 107 -2.86 -26.02 23.19
CA PRO A 107 -3.99 -26.88 22.84
C PRO A 107 -5.34 -26.14 22.82
N SER A 108 -5.45 -24.99 23.50
CA SER A 108 -6.69 -24.22 23.56
C SER A 108 -6.85 -23.27 22.37
N LEU A 109 -8.10 -23.10 21.91
CA LEU A 109 -8.43 -22.12 20.88
C LEU A 109 -8.05 -20.68 21.30
N TRP A 110 -8.26 -20.33 22.57
CA TRP A 110 -7.94 -19.01 23.10
C TRP A 110 -6.44 -18.72 23.11
N GLY A 111 -5.62 -19.70 23.49
CA GLY A 111 -4.17 -19.57 23.45
C GLY A 111 -3.65 -19.36 22.03
N ARG A 112 -4.17 -20.13 21.06
CA ARG A 112 -3.84 -19.94 19.64
C ARG A 112 -4.27 -18.59 19.11
N TRP A 113 -5.50 -18.20 19.41
CA TRP A 113 -6.00 -16.89 19.00
C TRP A 113 -5.22 -15.74 19.66
N ALA A 114 -4.74 -15.88 20.90
CA ALA A 114 -3.93 -14.83 21.52
C ALA A 114 -2.63 -14.58 20.75
N VAL A 115 -1.94 -15.66 20.32
CA VAL A 115 -0.72 -15.56 19.52
C VAL A 115 -1.00 -14.97 18.14
N HIS A 116 -1.97 -15.52 17.42
CA HIS A 116 -2.33 -15.02 16.09
C HIS A 116 -2.89 -13.61 16.14
N GLY A 117 -3.79 -13.33 17.09
CA GLY A 117 -4.37 -12.02 17.32
C GLY A 117 -3.31 -10.95 17.59
N ALA A 118 -2.28 -11.25 18.39
CA ALA A 118 -1.13 -10.37 18.57
C ALA A 118 -0.40 -10.10 17.24
N GLY A 119 -0.20 -11.13 16.40
CA GLY A 119 0.31 -10.97 15.04
C GLY A 119 -0.59 -10.08 14.16
N GLY A 120 -1.91 -10.25 14.23
CA GLY A 120 -2.88 -9.40 13.53
C GLY A 120 -2.79 -7.94 13.95
N VAL A 121 -2.70 -7.66 15.25
CA VAL A 121 -2.49 -6.30 15.78
C VAL A 121 -1.16 -5.73 15.30
N MET A 122 -0.09 -6.53 15.28
CA MET A 122 1.20 -6.12 14.72
C MET A 122 1.06 -5.71 13.25
N PHE A 123 0.36 -6.50 12.42
CA PHE A 123 0.08 -6.13 11.03
C PHE A 123 -0.72 -4.82 10.92
N VAL A 124 -1.75 -4.61 11.74
CA VAL A 124 -2.53 -3.35 11.79
C VAL A 124 -1.61 -2.16 12.04
N VAL A 125 -0.70 -2.28 13.01
CA VAL A 125 0.24 -1.21 13.34
C VAL A 125 1.28 -1.02 12.24
N ALA A 126 1.87 -2.10 11.72
CA ALA A 126 2.96 -2.05 10.75
C ALA A 126 2.52 -1.54 9.36
N THR A 127 1.28 -1.84 8.95
CA THR A 127 0.80 -1.57 7.58
C THR A 127 0.94 -0.11 7.16
N PRO A 128 0.49 0.88 7.95
CA PRO A 128 0.66 2.29 7.60
C PRO A 128 2.14 2.74 7.52
N PHE A 129 3.04 2.17 8.33
CA PHE A 129 4.47 2.50 8.26
C PHE A 129 5.12 1.96 6.99
N ILE A 130 4.86 0.69 6.67
CA ILE A 130 5.38 0.05 5.46
C ILE A 130 4.86 0.79 4.22
N SER A 131 3.55 1.07 4.16
CA SER A 131 2.94 1.83 3.06
C SER A 131 3.58 3.22 2.88
N ARG A 132 3.85 3.93 3.98
CA ARG A 132 4.56 5.22 3.96
C ARG A 132 5.99 5.08 3.42
N GLY A 133 6.70 4.02 3.80
CA GLY A 133 8.04 3.72 3.29
C GLY A 133 8.05 3.48 1.78
N LEU A 134 7.12 2.65 1.29
CA LEU A 134 6.93 2.38 -0.13
C LEU A 134 6.60 3.66 -0.92
N ALA A 135 5.68 4.48 -0.41
CA ALA A 135 5.35 5.78 -1.01
C ALA A 135 6.57 6.74 -1.03
N ALA A 136 7.42 6.72 0.00
CA ALA A 136 8.65 7.50 0.01
C ALA A 136 9.65 7.00 -1.05
N LEU A 137 9.80 5.69 -1.21
CA LEU A 137 10.67 5.11 -2.24
C LEU A 137 10.17 5.45 -3.66
N THR A 138 8.88 5.30 -3.92
CA THR A 138 8.27 5.68 -5.22
C THR A 138 8.51 7.16 -5.53
N ARG A 139 8.37 8.05 -4.54
CA ARG A 139 8.69 9.48 -4.73
C ARG A 139 10.14 9.70 -5.14
N ARG A 140 11.10 9.00 -4.53
CA ARG A 140 12.53 9.11 -4.88
C ARG A 140 12.79 8.61 -6.30
N ILE A 141 12.14 7.52 -6.72
CA ILE A 141 12.23 7.00 -8.09
C ILE A 141 11.76 8.06 -9.09
N LEU A 142 10.62 8.71 -8.82
CA LEU A 142 10.05 9.73 -9.70
C LEU A 142 10.89 11.02 -9.72
N ALA A 143 11.37 11.47 -8.56
CA ALA A 143 12.23 12.67 -8.44
C ALA A 143 13.62 12.47 -9.06
N GLY A 144 14.08 11.21 -9.19
CA GLY A 144 15.46 10.88 -9.52
C GLY A 144 16.30 10.92 -8.25
N ALA A 145 16.96 9.81 -7.93
CA ALA A 145 17.81 9.72 -6.76
C ALA A 145 18.86 10.86 -6.80
N ARG A 146 18.81 11.74 -5.80
CA ARG A 146 19.98 12.46 -5.32
C ARG A 146 20.54 11.69 -4.13
#